data_AF-U7U8J7-F1
#
_entry.id   AF-U7U8J7-F1
#
_cell.length_a   1.000
_cell.length_b   1.000
_cell.length_c   1.000
_cell.angle_alpha   90.00
_cell.angle_beta   90.00
_cell.angle_gamma   90.00
#
_symmetry.space_group_name_H-M   'P 1'
#
loop_
_entity.id
_entity.type
_entity.pdbx_description
1 polymer ?
#
loop_
_entity_poly.entity_id
_entity_poly.type
_entity_poly.pdbx_seq_one_letter_code
_entity_poly.pdbx_strand_id
1 'polypeptide(L)'
;MVFRNPKDALPPFLDDLSNRCAEQIQLAQPISISFQEGLREVAIGSLGCYPCGGTHVENTSELNGLKIIRIKNKKDELSIHYEMMN
;
A
#
# COMPACT_ATOMS: atom_id res chain seq x y z
N MET A 1 8.18 -2.26 4.06
CA MET A 1 7.68 -1.29 5.04
C MET A 1 7.29 -2.06 6.29
N VAL A 2 7.72 -1.62 7.47
CA VAL A 2 7.36 -2.25 8.75
C VAL A 2 6.24 -1.42 9.37
N PHE A 3 5.06 -2.03 9.55
CA PHE A 3 3.97 -1.38 10.25
C PHE A 3 4.09 -1.69 11.74
N ARG A 4 4.17 -0.66 12.56
CA ARG A 4 4.10 -0.82 14.01
C ARG A 4 2.64 -0.97 14.41
N ASN A 5 2.34 -2.05 15.08
CA ASN A 5 0.99 -2.31 15.54
C ASN A 5 0.74 -1.52 16.83
N PRO A 6 -0.34 -0.72 16.94
CA PRO A 6 -0.79 -0.20 18.22
C PRO A 6 -1.02 -1.36 19.21
N LYS A 7 -0.93 -1.08 20.53
CA LYS A 7 -1.32 -2.07 21.55
C LYS A 7 -2.75 -2.53 21.25
N ASP A 8 -2.93 -3.86 21.19
CA ASP A 8 -4.20 -4.56 20.98
C ASP A 8 -4.82 -4.48 19.57
N ALA A 9 -4.11 -3.92 18.58
CA ALA A 9 -4.59 -3.96 17.21
C ALA A 9 -4.52 -5.38 16.63
N LEU A 10 -5.62 -5.85 16.05
CA LEU A 10 -5.66 -7.12 15.34
C LEU A 10 -5.02 -6.94 13.96
N PRO A 11 -4.18 -7.89 13.51
CA PRO A 11 -3.67 -7.86 12.14
C PRO A 11 -4.86 -8.01 11.16
N PRO A 12 -4.80 -7.39 9.97
CA PRO A 12 -5.81 -7.61 8.96
C PRO A 12 -5.83 -9.07 8.53
N PHE A 13 -7.01 -9.59 8.17
CA PHE A 13 -7.12 -10.88 7.52
C PHE A 13 -6.59 -10.79 6.09
N LEU A 14 -6.05 -11.90 5.59
CA LEU A 14 -5.45 -11.96 4.25
C LEU A 14 -6.47 -11.60 3.17
N ASP A 15 -7.69 -12.13 3.27
CA ASP A 15 -8.74 -11.90 2.29
C ASP A 15 -9.22 -10.45 2.32
N ASP A 16 -9.38 -9.86 3.51
CA ASP A 16 -9.78 -8.45 3.65
C ASP A 16 -8.76 -7.51 3.00
N LEU A 17 -7.47 -7.73 3.26
CA LEU A 17 -6.42 -6.91 2.65
C LEU A 17 -6.35 -7.12 1.14
N SER A 18 -6.48 -8.36 0.67
CA SER A 18 -6.47 -8.69 -0.76
C SER A 18 -7.64 -8.04 -1.49
N ASN A 19 -8.84 -8.11 -0.91
CA ASN A 19 -10.05 -7.49 -1.45
C ASN A 19 -9.91 -5.96 -1.50
N ARG A 20 -9.36 -5.35 -0.45
CA ARG A 20 -9.11 -3.90 -0.44
C ARG A 20 -8.09 -3.50 -1.49
N CYS A 21 -7.01 -4.25 -1.67
CA CYS A 21 -6.06 -4.00 -2.76
C CYS A 21 -6.75 -4.09 -4.14
N ALA A 22 -7.52 -5.14 -4.39
CA ALA A 22 -8.24 -5.33 -5.65
C ALA A 22 -9.23 -4.20 -5.94
N GLU A 23 -9.96 -3.75 -4.92
CA GLU A 23 -10.86 -2.58 -5.03
C GLU A 23 -10.08 -1.32 -5.45
N GLN A 24 -8.96 -1.02 -4.79
CA GLN A 24 -8.20 0.19 -5.13
C GLN A 24 -7.54 0.11 -6.50
N ILE A 25 -7.15 -1.08 -6.97
CA ILE A 25 -6.67 -1.31 -8.34
C ILE A 25 -7.80 -1.05 -9.34
N GLN A 26 -9.00 -1.57 -9.08
CA GLN A 26 -10.17 -1.37 -9.94
C GLN A 26 -10.61 0.10 -10.01
N LEU A 27 -10.46 0.85 -8.91
CA LEU A 27 -10.74 2.29 -8.88
C LEU A 27 -9.72 3.13 -9.65
N ALA A 28 -8.60 2.54 -10.09
CA ALA A 28 -7.53 3.23 -10.83
C ALA A 28 -7.13 4.57 -10.17
N GLN A 29 -6.92 4.55 -8.85
CA GLN A 29 -6.55 5.73 -8.07
C GLN A 29 -5.30 6.39 -8.70
N PRO A 30 -5.36 7.70 -9.00
CA PRO A 30 -4.24 8.39 -9.64
C PRO A 30 -3.07 8.53 -8.67
N ILE A 31 -1.85 8.43 -9.19
CA ILE A 31 -0.64 8.76 -8.47
C ILE A 31 -0.23 10.19 -8.85
N SER A 32 -0.17 11.08 -7.86
CA SER A 32 0.26 12.47 -8.07
C SER A 32 1.49 12.79 -7.23
N ILE A 33 2.41 13.57 -7.80
CA ILE A 33 3.64 14.00 -7.15
C ILE A 33 3.53 15.48 -6.82
N SER A 34 3.85 15.85 -5.58
CA SER A 34 3.92 17.23 -5.11
C SER A 34 5.20 17.47 -4.32
N PHE A 35 5.54 18.74 -4.11
CA PHE A 35 6.65 19.12 -3.24
C PHE A 35 6.10 20.01 -2.11
N GLN A 36 6.23 19.55 -0.87
CA GLN A 36 5.86 20.30 0.33
C GLN A 36 7.09 20.49 1.21
N GLU A 37 7.38 21.74 1.59
CA GLU A 37 8.55 22.08 2.43
C GLU A 37 9.88 21.54 1.89
N GLY A 38 10.02 21.43 0.56
CA GLY A 38 11.21 20.87 -0.10
C GLY A 38 11.28 19.34 -0.12
N LEU A 39 10.28 18.65 0.45
CA LEU A 39 10.16 17.19 0.39
C LEU A 39 9.26 16.77 -0.77
N ARG A 40 9.72 15.77 -1.53
CA ARG A 40 8.90 15.12 -2.57
C ARG A 40 7.89 14.19 -1.91
N GLU A 41 6.62 14.43 -2.18
CA GLU A 41 5.51 13.63 -1.71
C GLU A 41 4.82 12.93 -2.88
N VAL A 42 4.27 11.75 -2.59
CA VAL A 42 3.45 10.97 -3.49
C VAL A 42 2.09 10.79 -2.84
N ALA A 43 1.03 11.18 -3.54
CA ALA A 43 -0.34 10.90 -3.16
C ALA A 43 -0.94 9.81 -4.04
N ILE A 44 -1.72 8.92 -3.43
CA ILE A 44 -2.41 7.82 -4.10
C ILE A 44 -3.90 8.08 -3.98
N GLY A 45 -4.47 8.84 -4.91
CA GLY A 45 -5.89 9.23 -4.94
C GLY A 45 -6.45 9.56 -3.55
N SER A 46 -7.46 8.80 -3.10
CA SER A 46 -8.07 8.97 -1.78
C SER A 46 -7.36 8.28 -0.60
N LEU A 47 -6.29 7.52 -0.84
CA LEU A 47 -5.57 6.76 0.19
C LEU A 47 -4.56 7.59 0.99
N GLY A 48 -4.29 8.82 0.55
CA GLY A 48 -3.45 9.79 1.24
C GLY A 48 -2.11 10.05 0.55
N CYS A 49 -1.29 10.88 1.19
CA CYS A 49 0.03 11.29 0.73
C CYS A 49 1.12 10.92 1.74
N TYR A 50 2.34 10.70 1.23
CA TYR A 50 3.52 10.45 2.06
C TYR A 50 4.81 10.86 1.33
N PRO A 51 5.88 11.21 2.07
CA PRO A 51 7.18 11.48 1.47
C PRO A 51 7.74 10.24 0.77
N CYS A 52 8.08 10.37 -0.51
CA CYS A 52 8.65 9.26 -1.28
C CYS A 52 9.56 9.76 -2.40
N GLY A 53 10.76 9.17 -2.52
CA GLY A 53 11.74 9.45 -3.57
C GLY A 53 11.72 8.46 -4.75
N GLY A 54 10.79 7.50 -4.77
CA GLY A 54 10.72 6.45 -5.77
C GLY A 54 10.13 6.91 -7.11
N THR A 55 10.35 6.09 -8.15
CA THR A 55 9.61 6.16 -9.42
C THR A 55 8.32 5.38 -9.27
N HIS A 56 7.19 5.96 -9.68
CA HIS A 56 5.87 5.36 -9.54
C HIS A 56 5.18 5.24 -10.90
N VAL A 57 4.27 4.28 -11.00
CA VAL A 57 3.24 4.17 -12.03
C VAL A 57 2.30 5.37 -12.00
N GLU A 58 1.52 5.59 -13.05
CA GLU A 58 0.59 6.72 -13.16
C GLU A 58 -0.68 6.51 -12.32
N ASN A 59 -1.14 5.27 -12.18
CA ASN A 59 -2.31 4.93 -11.38
C ASN A 59 -2.27 3.48 -10.86
N THR A 60 -3.13 3.15 -9.90
CA THR A 60 -3.15 1.82 -9.27
C THR A 60 -3.59 0.68 -10.19
N SER A 61 -4.24 0.93 -11.33
CA SER A 61 -4.64 -0.15 -12.25
C SER A 61 -3.44 -0.83 -12.91
N GLU A 62 -2.29 -0.15 -12.98
CA GLU A 62 -1.03 -0.73 -13.44
C GLU A 62 -0.48 -1.81 -12.49
N LEU A 63 -1.04 -1.91 -11.28
CA LEU A 63 -0.73 -2.97 -10.32
C LEU A 63 -1.62 -4.21 -10.49
N ASN A 64 -2.33 -4.35 -11.62
CA ASN A 64 -3.00 -5.58 -11.98
C ASN A 64 -2.04 -6.78 -11.87
N GLY A 65 -2.48 -7.84 -11.19
CA GLY A 65 -1.64 -9.00 -10.87
C GLY A 65 -1.01 -8.98 -9.47
N LEU A 66 -1.19 -7.91 -8.69
CA LEU A 66 -0.79 -7.86 -7.29
C LEU A 66 -1.52 -8.95 -6.47
N LYS A 67 -0.75 -9.75 -5.73
CA LYS A 67 -1.27 -10.76 -4.80
C LYS A 67 -0.61 -10.67 -3.45
N ILE A 68 -1.42 -10.63 -2.39
CA ILE A 68 -0.94 -10.82 -1.02
C ILE A 68 -0.74 -12.31 -0.77
N ILE A 69 0.47 -12.67 -0.34
CA ILE A 69 0.88 -14.07 -0.16
C ILE A 69 0.78 -14.49 1.28
N ARG A 70 1.21 -13.60 2.18
CA ARG A 70 1.29 -13.92 3.60
C ARG A 70 1.34 -12.65 4.44
N ILE A 71 0.62 -12.69 5.55
CA ILE A 71 0.72 -11.72 6.63
C ILE A 71 1.42 -12.39 7.80
N LYS A 72 2.45 -11.76 8.34
CA LYS A 72 3.17 -12.20 9.54
C LYS A 72 3.03 -11.11 10.59
N ASN A 73 2.50 -11.48 11.75
CA ASN A 73 2.46 -10.60 12.91
C ASN A 73 3.43 -11.15 13.96
N LYS A 74 4.43 -10.35 14.36
CA LYS A 74 5.41 -10.73 15.37
C LYS A 74 5.59 -9.58 16.36
N LYS A 75 5.13 -9.78 17.59
CA LYS A 75 5.14 -8.76 18.65
C LYS A 75 4.44 -7.48 18.17
N ASP A 76 5.22 -6.43 17.90
CA ASP A 76 4.76 -5.09 17.53
C ASP A 76 4.95 -4.80 16.03
N GLU A 77 5.36 -5.81 15.25
CA GLU A 77 5.68 -5.67 13.84
C GLU A 77 4.76 -6.54 12.96
N LEU A 78 4.07 -5.88 12.05
CA LEU A 78 3.31 -6.49 10.96
C LEU A 78 4.12 -6.45 9.67
N SER A 79 4.37 -7.61 9.10
CA SER A 79 5.02 -7.83 7.81
C SER A 79 4.03 -8.41 6.81
N ILE A 80 3.91 -7.77 5.65
CA ILE A 80 3.05 -8.20 4.53
C ILE A 80 3.95 -8.61 3.37
N HIS A 81 3.80 -9.85 2.91
CA HIS A 81 4.48 -10.37 1.73
C HIS A 81 3.52 -10.35 0.55
N TYR A 82 3.97 -9.80 -0.58
CA TYR A 82 3.20 -9.71 -1.81
C TYR A 82 4.07 -10.02 -3.03
N GLU A 83 3.41 -10.35 -4.13
CA GLU A 83 4.02 -10.67 -5.42
C GLU A 83 3.25 -9.96 -6.54
N MET A 84 3.93 -9.66 -7.64
CA MET A 84 3.31 -9.30 -8.91
C MET A 84 3.29 -10.53 -9.80
N MET A 85 2.10 -10.99 -10.18
CA MET A 85 1.94 -12.06 -11.16
C MET A 85 1.90 -11.41 -12.55
N ASN A 86 3.01 -11.53 -13.28
CA ASN A 86 3.14 -11.13 -14.69
C ASN A 86 2.56 -12.19 -15.63
#